data_AF-A0A117M1M2-F1
#
_entry.id   AF-A0A117M1M2-F1
#
_cell.length_a   1.000
_cell.length_b   1.000
_cell.length_c   1.000
_cell.angle_alpha   90.00
_cell.angle_beta   90.00
_cell.angle_gamma   90.00
#
_symmetry.space_group_name_H-M   'P 1'
#
loop_
_entity.id
_entity.type
_entity.pdbx_description
1 polymer ?
#
loop_
_entity_poly.entity_id
_entity_poly.type
_entity_poly.pdbx_seq_one_letter_code
_entity_poly.pdbx_strand_id
1 'polypeptide(L)'
;MILFLTIFFTVTSLILPTKVLAKLLINEVLPNPDDEIEAIELIYVAQEDETFELNLLGWTISNNRAILHSFDEDTLIADNSFLVFTFYRKLLNTGDSVIIKDSHEEIVDEFHFNSTQKGLSYSRVSPLQDLFVVTAPSLGKANSEALTPTPSPTNSVQKEDVDNHSIANEETQEVAEETNNSLPKPLAESEILSSENNSAEENHQPLLNDSNKDELLKKIISHKEFLDSTVYNKQIVISSPQHNGFQTTQIYEVDHISPTKILSVIIGGLLFFISSRLIYE
;
A
#
# COMPACT_ATOMS: atom_id res chain seq x y z
N MET A 1 -24.91 -39.18 19.85
CA MET A 1 -25.47 -37.81 19.78
C MET A 1 -24.49 -36.75 20.30
N ILE A 2 -24.00 -36.84 21.54
CA ILE A 2 -23.06 -35.85 22.13
C ILE A 2 -21.76 -35.70 21.32
N LEU A 3 -21.12 -36.81 20.92
CA LEU A 3 -19.89 -36.79 20.10
C LEU A 3 -20.07 -36.11 18.73
N PHE A 4 -21.24 -36.30 18.11
CA PHE A 4 -21.55 -35.71 16.81
C PHE A 4 -21.79 -34.20 16.92
N LEU A 5 -22.41 -33.76 18.02
CA LEU A 5 -22.62 -32.34 18.32
C LEU A 5 -21.28 -31.62 18.60
N THR A 6 -20.37 -32.27 19.32
CA THR A 6 -19.03 -31.72 19.60
C THR A 6 -18.16 -31.63 18.34
N ILE A 7 -18.22 -32.63 17.45
CA ILE A 7 -17.52 -32.59 16.16
C ILE A 7 -18.15 -31.51 15.27
N PHE A 8 -19.47 -31.41 15.22
CA PHE A 8 -20.13 -30.36 14.45
C PHE A 8 -19.77 -28.96 14.93
N PHE A 9 -19.75 -28.70 16.24
CA PHE A 9 -19.41 -27.40 16.82
C PHE A 9 -17.92 -27.04 16.65
N THR A 10 -17.02 -28.01 16.78
CA THR A 10 -15.58 -27.79 16.55
C THR A 10 -15.25 -27.57 15.08
N VAL A 11 -15.90 -28.32 14.18
CA VAL A 11 -15.75 -28.11 12.73
C VAL A 11 -16.34 -26.75 12.34
N THR A 12 -17.55 -26.39 12.76
CA THR A 12 -18.16 -25.07 12.43
C THR A 12 -17.38 -23.89 13.01
N SER A 13 -16.80 -24.02 14.21
CA SER A 13 -15.91 -22.98 14.76
C SER A 13 -14.61 -22.81 13.97
N LEU A 14 -14.16 -23.82 13.22
CA LEU A 14 -12.96 -23.75 12.37
C LEU A 14 -13.22 -23.12 10.99
N ILE A 15 -14.49 -22.99 10.57
CA ILE A 15 -14.88 -22.42 9.27
C ILE A 15 -15.48 -21.02 9.40
N LEU A 16 -15.43 -20.40 10.59
CA LEU A 16 -15.81 -18.99 10.69
C LEU A 16 -14.72 -18.18 10.00
N PRO A 17 -15.02 -17.49 8.88
CA PRO A 17 -14.03 -16.64 8.24
C PRO A 17 -13.60 -15.59 9.25
N THR A 18 -12.29 -15.50 9.51
CA THR A 18 -11.75 -14.32 10.17
C THR A 18 -12.00 -13.17 9.22
N LYS A 19 -12.89 -12.24 9.60
CA LYS A 19 -12.99 -10.96 8.90
C LYS A 19 -11.66 -10.25 9.06
N VAL A 20 -10.82 -10.37 8.05
CA VAL A 20 -9.73 -9.42 7.85
C VAL A 20 -10.42 -8.26 7.15
N LEU A 21 -10.37 -7.06 7.73
CA LEU A 21 -10.97 -5.86 7.12
C LEU A 21 -9.89 -5.22 6.27
N ALA A 22 -10.25 -4.70 5.09
CA ALA A 22 -9.29 -3.92 4.31
C ALA A 22 -8.87 -2.72 5.17
N LYS A 23 -7.57 -2.47 5.18
CA LYS A 23 -7.01 -1.55 6.16
C LYS A 23 -5.97 -0.68 5.45
N LEU A 24 -6.22 0.63 5.50
CA LEU A 24 -5.16 1.60 5.24
C LEU A 24 -4.24 1.58 6.45
N LEU A 25 -2.96 1.34 6.21
CA LEU A 25 -1.95 1.13 7.23
C LEU A 25 -0.85 2.17 7.11
N ILE A 26 -0.28 2.56 8.24
CA ILE A 26 0.97 3.30 8.30
C ILE A 26 2.09 2.33 7.90
N ASN A 27 2.72 2.51 6.74
CA ASN A 27 3.81 1.65 6.28
C ASN A 27 5.17 2.11 6.79
N GLU A 28 5.44 3.42 6.75
CA GLU A 28 6.72 3.98 7.14
C GLU A 28 6.54 5.38 7.73
N VAL A 29 7.32 5.72 8.77
CA VAL A 29 7.38 7.07 9.35
C VAL A 29 8.83 7.53 9.42
N LEU A 30 9.14 8.64 8.77
CA LEU A 30 10.45 9.31 8.79
C LEU A 30 10.35 10.64 9.55
N PRO A 31 10.51 10.63 10.89
CA PRO A 31 10.28 11.80 11.73
C PRO A 31 11.49 12.73 11.87
N ASN A 32 12.72 12.26 11.58
CA ASN A 32 13.95 13.04 11.78
C ASN A 32 14.91 12.86 10.59
N PRO A 33 14.52 13.30 9.38
CA PRO A 33 15.34 13.17 8.17
C PRO A 33 16.60 14.04 8.20
N ASP A 34 17.54 13.78 7.30
CA ASP A 34 18.75 14.59 7.15
C ASP A 34 18.49 15.94 6.46
N ASP A 35 17.50 15.99 5.58
CA ASP A 35 17.11 17.17 4.79
C ASP A 35 15.96 17.98 5.40
N GLU A 36 15.55 17.62 6.62
CA GLU A 36 14.44 18.24 7.37
C GLU A 36 13.04 18.06 6.72
N ILE A 37 12.91 17.19 5.70
CA ILE A 37 11.64 16.83 5.04
C ILE A 37 11.10 15.52 5.62
N GLU A 38 10.25 15.64 6.63
CA GLU A 38 9.65 14.49 7.30
C GLU A 38 8.70 13.77 6.36
N ALA A 39 8.47 12.47 6.58
CA ALA A 39 7.52 11.72 5.78
C ALA A 39 6.67 10.74 6.57
N ILE A 40 5.45 10.52 6.09
CA ILE A 40 4.56 9.42 6.47
C ILE A 40 4.16 8.71 5.19
N GLU A 41 4.34 7.41 5.16
CA GLU A 41 3.89 6.56 4.07
C GLU A 41 2.74 5.67 4.52
N LEU A 42 1.71 5.61 3.69
CA LEU A 42 0.58 4.72 3.85
C LEU A 42 0.63 3.60 2.82
N ILE A 43 0.10 2.43 3.18
CA ILE A 43 -0.18 1.32 2.25
C ILE A 43 -1.63 0.90 2.40
N TYR A 44 -2.31 0.67 1.29
CA TYR A 44 -3.63 0.03 1.29
C TYR A 44 -3.48 -1.47 1.00
N VAL A 45 -4.05 -2.30 1.87
CA VAL A 45 -4.12 -3.75 1.67
C VAL A 45 -5.59 -4.15 1.58
N ALA A 46 -6.02 -4.48 0.36
CA ALA A 46 -7.38 -4.90 0.06
C ALA A 46 -7.66 -6.30 0.61
N GLN A 47 -8.94 -6.60 0.78
CA GLN A 47 -9.38 -7.96 1.13
C GLN A 47 -9.67 -8.80 -0.09
N GLU A 48 -9.56 -10.12 0.08
CA GLU A 48 -10.16 -11.05 -0.86
C GLU A 48 -11.66 -10.71 -0.98
N ASP A 49 -12.07 -10.19 -2.14
CA ASP A 49 -13.43 -9.80 -2.56
C ASP A 49 -13.83 -8.31 -2.43
N GLU A 50 -12.92 -7.40 -2.03
CA GLU A 50 -13.18 -5.95 -2.05
C GLU A 50 -12.70 -5.27 -3.36
N THR A 51 -13.13 -4.03 -3.57
CA THR A 51 -12.69 -3.21 -4.70
C THR A 51 -11.17 -3.01 -4.65
N PHE A 52 -10.52 -3.02 -5.81
CA PHE A 52 -9.06 -2.80 -5.92
C PHE A 52 -8.61 -1.38 -5.54
N GLU A 53 -9.54 -0.50 -5.19
CA GLU A 53 -9.29 0.90 -4.86
C GLU A 53 -10.10 1.31 -3.62
N LEU A 54 -9.49 2.15 -2.78
CA LEU A 54 -10.10 2.78 -1.62
C LEU A 54 -10.16 4.31 -1.83
N ASN A 55 -11.33 4.91 -1.65
CA ASN A 55 -11.47 6.37 -1.63
C ASN A 55 -11.24 6.92 -0.21
N LEU A 56 -10.28 7.84 -0.09
CA LEU A 56 -9.87 8.46 1.15
C LEU A 56 -10.62 9.76 1.49
N LEU A 57 -11.63 10.17 0.72
CA LEU A 57 -12.42 11.38 1.01
C LEU A 57 -12.92 11.39 2.46
N GLY A 58 -12.60 12.46 3.19
CA GLY A 58 -12.94 12.69 4.59
C GLY A 58 -12.01 12.03 5.61
N TRP A 59 -11.00 11.26 5.18
CA TRP A 59 -10.01 10.67 6.07
C TRP A 59 -9.04 11.73 6.59
N THR A 60 -8.34 11.42 7.69
CA THR A 60 -7.30 12.30 8.24
C THR A 60 -6.05 11.55 8.67
N ILE A 61 -4.90 12.21 8.52
CA ILE A 61 -3.63 11.85 9.13
C ILE A 61 -3.35 12.89 10.20
N SER A 62 -3.12 12.44 11.43
CA SER A 62 -2.90 13.30 12.59
C SER A 62 -1.75 12.79 13.45
N ASN A 63 -1.27 13.62 14.35
CA ASN A 63 -0.48 13.19 15.49
C ASN A 63 -1.24 13.46 16.80
N ASN A 64 -0.59 13.27 17.94
CA ASN A 64 -1.23 13.50 19.25
C ASN A 64 -1.55 14.98 19.56
N ARG A 65 -1.21 15.94 18.68
CA ARG A 65 -1.41 17.38 18.88
C ARG A 65 -2.33 18.02 17.84
N ALA A 66 -2.27 17.57 16.58
CA ALA A 66 -2.94 18.23 15.47
C ALA A 66 -3.19 17.27 14.29
N ILE A 67 -4.11 17.70 13.41
CA ILE A 67 -4.27 17.11 12.09
C ILE A 67 -3.09 17.57 11.21
N LEU A 68 -2.43 16.61 10.55
CA LEU A 68 -1.32 16.83 9.64
C LEU A 68 -1.80 16.95 8.19
N HIS A 69 -2.78 16.14 7.82
CA HIS A 69 -3.39 16.12 6.48
C HIS A 69 -4.86 15.69 6.55
N SER A 70 -5.69 16.34 5.73
CA SER A 70 -7.10 15.99 5.52
C SER A 70 -7.31 15.71 4.04
N PHE A 71 -8.05 14.64 3.73
CA PHE A 71 -8.42 14.30 2.37
C PHE A 71 -9.75 14.97 2.01
N ASP A 72 -9.68 16.22 1.54
CA ASP A 72 -10.87 17.03 1.24
C ASP A 72 -11.44 16.78 -0.17
N GLU A 73 -10.75 15.96 -0.97
CA GLU A 73 -11.11 15.58 -2.35
C GLU A 73 -11.01 14.06 -2.54
N ASP A 74 -11.68 13.55 -3.57
CA ASP A 74 -11.64 12.13 -3.93
C ASP A 74 -10.20 11.70 -4.24
N THR A 75 -9.63 10.89 -3.34
CA THR A 75 -8.28 10.35 -3.48
C THR A 75 -8.39 8.83 -3.48
N LEU A 76 -8.12 8.22 -4.63
CA LEU A 76 -8.14 6.77 -4.79
C LEU A 76 -6.74 6.20 -4.57
N ILE A 77 -6.64 5.20 -3.70
CA ILE A 77 -5.43 4.40 -3.49
C ILE A 77 -5.70 2.96 -3.92
N ALA A 78 -4.86 2.41 -4.77
CA ALA A 78 -4.99 1.04 -5.27
C ALA A 78 -4.40 0.02 -4.28
N ASP A 79 -4.82 -1.24 -4.40
CA ASP A 79 -4.27 -2.34 -3.59
C ASP A 79 -2.75 -2.42 -3.72
N ASN A 80 -2.07 -2.64 -2.60
CA ASN A 80 -0.61 -2.69 -2.45
C ASN A 80 0.15 -1.44 -2.94
N SER A 81 -0.54 -0.32 -3.17
CA SER A 81 0.10 0.94 -3.54
C SER A 81 0.49 1.76 -2.32
N PHE A 82 1.57 2.55 -2.48
CA PHE A 82 2.09 3.44 -1.44
C PHE A 82 1.63 4.88 -1.69
N LEU A 83 1.30 5.58 -0.60
CA LEU A 83 1.00 7.00 -0.62
C LEU A 83 1.90 7.74 0.37
N VAL A 84 2.78 8.58 -0.15
CA VAL A 84 3.81 9.29 0.64
C VAL A 84 3.39 10.74 0.86
N PHE A 85 3.37 11.15 2.12
CA PHE A 85 3.14 12.52 2.56
C PHE A 85 4.40 13.10 3.15
N THR A 86 4.80 14.27 2.68
CA THR A 86 5.97 14.98 3.21
C THR A 86 5.55 16.20 4.00
N PHE A 87 6.24 16.45 5.11
CA PHE A 87 5.99 17.56 6.01
C PHE A 87 7.28 18.30 6.35
N TYR A 88 7.15 19.53 6.83
CA TYR A 88 8.27 20.29 7.38
C TYR A 88 8.01 20.57 8.86
N ARG A 89 8.79 19.93 9.75
CA ARG A 89 8.77 20.15 11.20
C ARG A 89 7.39 19.94 11.85
N LYS A 90 6.68 18.88 11.47
CA LYS A 90 5.36 18.53 12.01
C LYS A 90 5.41 17.38 13.01
N LEU A 91 6.37 16.48 12.87
CA LEU A 91 6.64 15.38 13.78
C LEU A 91 7.69 15.79 14.81
N LEU A 92 7.53 15.39 16.07
CA LEU A 92 8.55 15.58 17.10
C LEU A 92 9.54 14.45 17.07
N ASN A 93 10.78 14.76 17.45
CA ASN A 93 11.84 13.77 17.61
C ASN A 93 11.68 12.90 18.87
N THR A 94 10.69 13.18 19.72
CA THR A 94 10.44 12.44 20.97
C THR A 94 8.96 12.44 21.34
N GLY A 95 8.43 11.28 21.72
CA GLY A 95 7.09 11.12 22.31
C GLY A 95 5.93 11.53 21.39
N ASP A 96 6.04 11.28 20.09
CA ASP A 96 5.00 11.60 19.12
C ASP A 96 4.26 10.34 18.63
N SER A 97 3.22 10.56 17.83
CA SER A 97 2.46 9.49 17.18
C SER A 97 2.00 9.88 15.78
N VAL A 98 1.63 8.88 15.00
CA VAL A 98 0.88 9.04 13.74
C VAL A 98 -0.41 8.26 13.88
N ILE A 99 -1.54 8.89 13.56
CA ILE A 99 -2.89 8.33 13.73
C ILE A 99 -3.66 8.58 12.45
N ILE A 100 -4.22 7.52 11.87
CA ILE A 100 -5.12 7.55 10.72
C ILE A 100 -6.54 7.40 11.22
N LYS A 101 -7.43 8.30 10.78
CA LYS A 101 -8.87 8.17 11.00
C LYS A 101 -9.63 8.13 9.69
N ASP A 102 -10.70 7.35 9.66
CA ASP A 102 -11.60 7.28 8.51
C ASP A 102 -12.55 8.50 8.44
N SER A 103 -13.46 8.50 7.45
CA SER A 103 -14.48 9.53 7.26
C SER A 103 -15.52 9.62 8.39
N HIS A 104 -15.55 8.66 9.32
CA HIS A 104 -16.41 8.65 10.50
C HIS A 104 -15.65 9.03 11.78
N GLU A 105 -14.39 9.51 11.65
CA GLU A 105 -13.48 9.84 12.74
C GLU A 105 -13.01 8.64 13.59
N GLU A 106 -13.23 7.42 13.12
CA GLU A 106 -12.78 6.19 13.79
C GLU A 106 -11.30 5.92 13.49
N ILE A 107 -10.54 5.51 14.50
CA ILE A 107 -9.11 5.19 14.34
C ILE A 107 -8.97 3.92 13.53
N VAL A 108 -8.35 4.03 12.36
CA VAL A 108 -8.03 2.89 11.50
C VAL A 108 -6.68 2.32 11.88
N ASP A 109 -5.65 3.14 12.00
CA ASP A 109 -4.30 2.70 12.35
C ASP A 109 -3.57 3.76 13.17
N GLU A 110 -2.65 3.33 14.04
CA GLU A 110 -1.85 4.24 14.85
C GLU A 110 -0.44 3.68 15.09
N PHE A 111 0.53 4.58 15.22
CA PHE A 111 1.91 4.26 15.54
C PHE A 111 2.47 5.28 16.53
N HIS A 112 3.06 4.79 17.62
CA HIS A 112 3.67 5.63 18.66
C HIS A 112 5.17 5.38 18.74
N PHE A 113 5.96 6.46 18.88
CA PHE A 113 7.40 6.35 19.06
C PHE A 113 7.94 7.29 20.14
N ASN A 114 8.88 6.77 20.94
CA ASN A 114 9.39 7.49 22.12
C ASN A 114 10.52 8.47 21.78
N SER A 115 11.37 8.12 20.83
CA SER A 115 12.54 8.90 20.39
C SER A 115 12.78 8.66 18.89
N THR A 116 13.66 9.42 18.24
CA THR A 116 14.01 9.20 16.83
C THR A 116 15.53 9.11 16.66
N GLN A 117 15.97 8.52 15.55
CA GLN A 117 17.36 8.56 15.10
C GLN A 117 17.42 9.37 13.82
N LYS A 118 18.40 10.27 13.72
CA LYS A 118 18.53 11.15 12.54
C LYS A 118 18.82 10.31 11.28
N GLY A 119 18.12 10.61 10.19
CA GLY A 119 18.22 9.93 8.90
C GLY A 119 17.57 8.54 8.83
N LEU A 120 16.90 8.06 9.90
CA LEU A 120 16.27 6.74 9.93
C LEU A 120 14.75 6.82 10.05
N SER A 121 14.08 5.83 9.48
CA SER A 121 12.63 5.68 9.54
C SER A 121 12.21 4.51 10.42
N TYR A 122 10.94 4.53 10.81
CA TYR A 122 10.22 3.41 11.39
C TYR A 122 9.44 2.71 10.29
N SER A 123 9.87 1.52 9.90
CA SER A 123 9.25 0.72 8.84
C SER A 123 8.42 -0.40 9.44
N ARG A 124 7.18 -0.56 8.98
CA ARG A 124 6.31 -1.68 9.36
C ARG A 124 6.88 -2.98 8.78
N VAL A 125 7.02 -4.01 9.62
CA VAL A 125 7.62 -5.30 9.22
C VAL A 125 6.71 -6.07 8.25
N SER A 126 5.41 -6.03 8.49
CA SER A 126 4.41 -6.70 7.65
C SER A 126 3.06 -6.02 7.84
N PRO A 127 2.22 -5.91 6.79
CA PRO A 127 0.85 -5.42 6.93
C PRO A 127 -0.02 -6.21 7.92
N LEU A 128 0.35 -7.46 8.19
CA LEU A 128 -0.36 -8.35 9.12
C LEU A 128 0.06 -8.18 10.58
N GLN A 129 1.09 -7.37 10.86
CA GLN A 129 1.67 -7.21 12.19
C GLN A 129 1.77 -5.73 12.57
N ASP A 130 1.50 -5.45 13.84
CA ASP A 130 1.73 -4.13 14.42
C ASP A 130 3.14 -3.99 14.99
N LEU A 131 4.12 -4.30 14.15
CA LEU A 131 5.54 -4.26 14.48
C LEU A 131 6.27 -3.31 13.55
N PHE A 132 6.95 -2.33 14.13
CA PHE A 132 7.83 -1.40 13.44
C PHE A 132 9.28 -1.62 13.85
N VAL A 133 10.18 -1.37 12.91
CA VAL A 133 11.63 -1.50 13.09
C VAL A 133 12.34 -0.29 12.51
N VAL A 134 13.47 0.08 13.10
CA VAL A 134 14.25 1.23 12.62
C VAL A 134 15.09 0.80 11.43
N THR A 135 14.91 1.45 10.28
CA THR A 135 15.65 1.14 9.04
C THR A 135 16.08 2.42 8.32
N ALA A 136 16.84 2.26 7.23
CA ALA A 136 17.08 3.36 6.29
C ALA A 136 15.80 3.62 5.48
N PRO A 137 15.46 4.88 5.14
CA PRO A 137 14.18 5.19 4.51
C PRO A 137 13.95 4.44 3.18
N SER A 138 12.75 3.87 3.03
CA SER A 138 12.35 3.08 1.85
C SER A 138 11.09 3.62 1.15
N LEU A 139 10.77 4.90 1.35
CA LEU A 139 9.62 5.59 0.75
C LEU A 139 9.41 5.26 -0.74
N GLY A 140 8.17 4.93 -1.08
CA GLY A 140 7.66 4.48 -2.36
C GLY A 140 7.95 3.01 -2.67
N LYS A 141 8.48 2.23 -1.73
CA LYS A 141 8.91 0.85 -1.97
C LYS A 141 8.54 -0.05 -0.80
N ALA A 142 8.41 -1.34 -1.07
CA ALA A 142 8.25 -2.34 -0.02
C ALA A 142 9.42 -2.29 0.98
N ASN A 143 9.07 -2.33 2.27
CA ASN A 143 10.03 -2.43 3.35
C ASN A 143 10.85 -3.72 3.18
N SER A 144 12.18 -3.62 3.24
CA SER A 144 13.04 -4.79 3.03
C SER A 144 12.88 -5.80 4.17
N GLU A 145 12.40 -7.01 3.88
CA GLU A 145 12.23 -8.10 4.85
C GLU A 145 13.54 -8.57 5.51
N ALA A 146 14.68 -8.19 4.93
CA ALA A 146 16.01 -8.54 5.42
C ALA A 146 16.42 -7.66 6.61
N LEU A 147 15.74 -7.81 7.75
CA LEU A 147 16.21 -7.31 9.03
C LEU A 147 17.42 -8.13 9.48
N THR A 148 18.59 -7.84 8.93
CA THR A 148 19.81 -8.08 9.70
C THR A 148 19.83 -7.04 10.80
N PRO A 149 19.78 -7.40 12.10
CA PRO A 149 19.80 -6.42 13.17
C PRO A 149 21.02 -5.52 12.99
N THR A 150 20.79 -4.24 12.69
CA THR A 150 21.86 -3.25 12.60
C THR A 150 22.61 -3.29 13.93
N PRO A 151 23.92 -3.60 13.94
CA PRO A 151 24.67 -3.69 15.19
C PRO A 151 24.52 -2.36 15.92
N SER A 152 23.94 -2.42 17.12
CA SER A 152 23.75 -1.24 17.97
C SER A 152 25.06 -0.47 18.06
N PRO A 153 25.08 0.85 17.80
CA PRO A 153 26.32 1.62 17.87
C PRO A 153 26.92 1.45 19.26
N THR A 154 28.13 0.88 19.30
CA THR A 154 28.89 0.79 20.54
C THR A 154 29.18 2.23 20.97
N ASN A 155 28.49 2.69 22.02
CA ASN A 155 28.70 4.01 22.62
C ASN A 155 30.19 4.17 22.94
N SER A 156 30.90 4.87 22.05
CA SER A 156 32.24 5.37 22.33
C SER A 156 32.05 6.53 23.30
N VAL A 157 32.31 6.28 24.58
CA VAL A 157 32.25 7.26 25.67
C VAL A 157 33.19 8.41 25.33
N GLN A 158 32.65 9.47 24.73
CA GLN A 158 33.35 10.73 24.59
C GLN A 158 32.97 11.59 25.80
N LYS A 159 33.91 11.64 26.74
CA LYS A 159 33.88 12.50 27.91
C LYS A 159 34.03 13.94 27.43
N GLU A 160 32.94 14.71 27.41
CA GLU A 160 33.00 16.11 27.04
C GLU A 160 32.53 17.00 28.19
N ASP A 161 33.32 18.07 28.34
CA ASP A 161 33.44 18.98 29.47
C ASP A 161 32.27 19.97 29.48
N VAL A 162 31.85 20.33 30.69
CA VAL A 162 30.71 21.20 30.95
C VAL A 162 31.16 22.64 30.80
N ASP A 163 30.60 23.38 29.83
CA ASP A 163 30.58 24.84 29.94
C ASP A 163 29.23 25.45 29.54
N ASN A 164 28.77 26.31 30.44
CA ASN A 164 27.42 26.78 30.66
C ASN A 164 27.31 28.23 30.17
N HIS A 165 26.51 28.50 29.13
CA HIS A 165 26.02 29.86 28.92
C HIS A 165 24.58 29.95 28.41
N SER A 166 23.80 30.63 29.23
CA SER A 166 22.41 31.07 29.11
C SER A 166 22.33 32.41 28.37
N ILE A 167 21.16 32.70 27.76
CA ILE A 167 20.50 34.00 27.48
C ILE A 167 19.57 33.72 26.27
N ALA A 168 18.24 33.76 26.32
CA ALA A 168 17.21 34.71 26.78
C ALA A 168 16.40 35.19 25.55
N ASN A 169 15.08 35.21 25.74
CA ASN A 169 13.96 35.47 24.83
C ASN A 169 14.11 36.68 23.88
N GLU A 170 13.43 36.60 22.73
CA GLU A 170 12.60 37.72 22.26
C GLU A 170 11.43 37.27 21.38
N GLU A 171 10.28 37.86 21.69
CA GLU A 171 8.92 37.67 21.21
C GLU A 171 8.63 38.80 20.20
N THR A 172 8.05 38.54 19.02
CA THR A 172 7.41 39.60 18.22
C THR A 172 6.34 39.06 17.26
N GLN A 173 5.31 39.89 17.12
CA GLN A 173 3.94 39.73 16.65
C GLN A 173 3.71 39.45 15.15
N GLU A 174 2.71 38.59 14.94
CA GLU A 174 1.47 38.77 14.16
C GLU A 174 1.39 39.85 13.05
N VAL A 175 1.19 39.38 11.82
CA VAL A 175 0.85 40.16 10.62
C VAL A 175 -0.49 39.65 10.10
N ALA A 176 -1.46 40.55 9.93
CA ALA A 176 -2.73 40.30 9.24
C ALA A 176 -2.75 41.12 7.95
N GLU A 177 -3.01 40.47 6.81
CA GLU A 177 -3.46 41.13 5.58
C GLU A 177 -4.46 40.24 4.85
N GLU A 178 -5.67 40.78 4.66
CA GLU A 178 -6.71 40.32 3.75
C GLU A 178 -6.27 40.52 2.29
N THR A 179 -6.71 39.67 1.35
CA THR A 179 -7.52 40.11 0.19
C THR A 179 -7.93 38.98 -0.78
N ASN A 180 -9.25 38.86 -0.97
CA ASN A 180 -10.04 38.84 -2.20
C ASN A 180 -9.71 37.96 -3.44
N ASN A 181 -10.73 37.16 -3.79
CA ASN A 181 -11.34 36.94 -5.11
C ASN A 181 -10.50 36.45 -6.31
N SER A 182 -10.88 35.30 -6.88
CA SER A 182 -11.78 35.25 -8.05
C SER A 182 -11.90 33.83 -8.62
N LEU A 183 -13.13 33.45 -8.95
CA LEU A 183 -13.58 32.18 -9.51
C LEU A 183 -13.60 32.26 -11.06
N PRO A 184 -13.04 31.27 -11.79
CA PRO A 184 -13.39 31.06 -13.20
C PRO A 184 -14.30 29.85 -13.42
N LYS A 185 -15.10 30.02 -14.46
CA LYS A 185 -16.25 29.25 -14.98
C LYS A 185 -15.80 28.02 -15.81
N PRO A 186 -16.59 26.92 -15.87
CA PRO A 186 -16.20 25.68 -16.54
C PRO A 186 -16.46 25.73 -18.06
N LEU A 187 -15.61 25.04 -18.84
CA LEU A 187 -15.70 24.92 -20.30
C LEU A 187 -15.80 23.44 -20.74
N ALA A 188 -16.91 23.17 -21.45
CA ALA A 188 -17.31 22.07 -22.33
C ALA A 188 -16.42 20.83 -22.58
N GLU A 189 -16.96 19.66 -22.20
CA GLU A 189 -17.50 18.58 -23.04
C GLU A 189 -16.89 18.35 -24.46
N SER A 190 -16.31 17.17 -24.69
CA SER A 190 -16.04 16.64 -26.03
C SER A 190 -16.23 15.11 -26.14
N GLU A 191 -17.18 14.79 -27.02
CA GLU A 191 -17.51 13.59 -27.81
C GLU A 191 -16.61 12.34 -27.82
N ILE A 192 -17.23 11.24 -27.38
CA ILE A 192 -17.37 9.88 -27.96
C ILE A 192 -16.69 9.63 -29.33
N LEU A 193 -15.84 8.59 -29.40
CA LEU A 193 -15.59 7.83 -30.64
C LEU A 193 -15.54 6.32 -30.35
N SER A 194 -16.44 5.58 -30.99
CA SER A 194 -16.56 4.13 -30.96
C SER A 194 -15.92 3.50 -32.21
N SER A 195 -15.25 2.37 -32.04
CA SER A 195 -14.91 1.43 -33.12
C SER A 195 -14.54 0.08 -32.51
N GLU A 196 -14.70 -1.08 -33.13
CA GLU A 196 -15.64 -1.63 -34.10
C GLU A 196 -15.30 -3.12 -34.05
N ASN A 197 -16.31 -3.98 -33.95
CA ASN A 197 -16.17 -5.44 -33.91
C ASN A 197 -15.52 -5.97 -35.17
N ASN A 198 -14.67 -7.00 -35.05
CA ASN A 198 -14.53 -8.02 -36.08
C ASN A 198 -14.24 -9.39 -35.45
N SER A 199 -15.27 -10.23 -35.46
CA SER A 199 -15.17 -11.68 -35.24
C SER A 199 -14.62 -12.34 -36.49
N ALA A 200 -13.64 -13.22 -36.34
CA ALA A 200 -13.28 -14.19 -37.36
C ALA A 200 -13.34 -15.60 -36.79
N GLU A 201 -14.07 -16.41 -37.52
CA GLU A 201 -14.51 -17.78 -37.29
C GLU A 201 -13.45 -18.79 -37.76
N GLU A 202 -13.60 -20.02 -37.24
CA GLU A 202 -13.07 -21.29 -37.74
C GLU A 202 -11.56 -21.58 -37.63
N ASN A 203 -11.20 -22.71 -36.99
CA ASN A 203 -11.10 -24.01 -37.68
C ASN A 203 -10.52 -25.06 -36.70
N HIS A 204 -11.28 -26.12 -36.39
CA HIS A 204 -10.82 -27.19 -35.49
C HIS A 204 -9.93 -28.17 -36.24
N GLN A 205 -8.62 -28.13 -35.96
CA GLN A 205 -7.65 -29.14 -36.40
C GLN A 205 -7.29 -30.15 -35.28
N PRO A 206 -6.90 -31.38 -35.64
CA PRO A 206 -6.86 -32.53 -34.74
C PRO A 206 -5.57 -32.66 -33.90
N LEU A 207 -5.69 -33.50 -32.87
CA LEU A 207 -4.74 -33.88 -31.80
C LEU A 207 -3.24 -33.63 -32.04
N LEU A 208 -2.62 -32.94 -31.07
CA LEU A 208 -1.17 -32.78 -30.94
C LEU A 208 -0.44 -34.14 -30.87
N ASN A 209 0.44 -34.37 -31.84
CA ASN A 209 1.59 -35.29 -31.77
C ASN A 209 2.54 -34.85 -30.63
N ASP A 210 3.12 -35.78 -29.87
CA ASP A 210 4.06 -35.50 -28.77
C ASP A 210 5.23 -34.58 -29.17
N SER A 211 5.71 -34.64 -30.41
CA SER A 211 6.74 -33.73 -30.93
C SER A 211 6.28 -32.27 -30.98
N ASN A 212 4.98 -32.01 -31.13
CA ASN A 212 4.43 -30.65 -31.14
C ASN A 212 4.27 -30.12 -29.70
N LYS A 213 4.21 -31.01 -28.70
CA LYS A 213 4.05 -30.62 -27.29
C LYS A 213 5.30 -29.93 -26.75
N ASP A 214 6.47 -30.45 -27.08
CA ASP A 214 7.75 -29.84 -26.65
C ASP A 214 7.98 -28.48 -27.32
N GLU A 215 7.61 -28.34 -28.59
CA GLU A 215 7.67 -27.06 -29.29
C GLU A 215 6.69 -26.04 -28.69
N LEU A 216 5.48 -26.47 -28.35
CA LEU A 216 4.48 -25.65 -27.67
C LEU A 216 4.97 -25.20 -26.29
N LEU A 217 5.54 -26.12 -25.51
CA LEU A 217 6.07 -25.83 -24.17
C LEU A 217 7.19 -24.78 -24.25
N LYS A 218 8.08 -24.91 -25.24
CA LYS A 218 9.17 -23.97 -25.47
C LYS A 218 8.66 -22.58 -25.90
N LYS A 219 7.61 -22.52 -26.72
CA LYS A 219 6.94 -21.25 -27.09
C LYS A 219 6.27 -20.60 -25.87
N ILE A 220 5.60 -21.37 -25.02
CA ILE A 220 4.95 -20.87 -23.80
C ILE A 220 6.01 -20.29 -22.84
N ILE A 221 7.11 -21.00 -22.61
CA ILE A 221 8.20 -20.53 -21.74
C ILE A 221 8.81 -19.24 -22.29
N SER A 222 9.14 -19.21 -23.59
CA SER A 222 9.72 -18.02 -24.21
C SER A 222 8.78 -16.82 -24.21
N HIS A 223 7.47 -17.03 -24.41
CA HIS A 223 6.48 -15.96 -24.35
C HIS A 223 6.30 -15.44 -22.92
N LYS A 224 6.33 -16.32 -21.92
CA LYS A 224 6.34 -15.94 -20.51
C LYS A 224 7.56 -15.07 -20.18
N GLU A 225 8.76 -15.51 -20.55
CA GLU A 225 10.00 -14.72 -20.34
C GLU A 225 9.95 -13.35 -21.04
N PHE A 226 9.39 -13.30 -22.25
CA PHE A 226 9.17 -12.05 -22.97
C PHE A 226 8.23 -11.11 -22.19
N LEU A 227 7.07 -11.60 -21.74
CA LEU A 227 6.12 -10.80 -20.95
C LEU A 227 6.73 -10.34 -19.63
N ASP A 228 7.44 -11.22 -18.92
CA ASP A 228 8.14 -10.90 -17.66
C ASP A 228 9.18 -9.78 -17.87
N SER A 229 9.85 -9.75 -19.03
CA SER A 229 10.85 -8.73 -19.35
C SER A 229 10.29 -7.41 -19.90
N THR A 230 9.16 -7.44 -20.60
CA THR A 230 8.64 -6.27 -21.34
C THR A 230 7.44 -5.59 -20.70
N VAL A 231 6.62 -6.34 -19.97
CA VAL A 231 5.35 -5.86 -19.40
C VAL A 231 5.45 -5.76 -17.88
N TYR A 232 5.99 -6.78 -17.21
CA TYR A 232 5.89 -6.87 -15.75
C TYR A 232 6.98 -6.09 -14.98
N ASN A 233 8.16 -5.86 -15.57
CA ASN A 233 9.30 -5.21 -14.88
C ASN A 233 9.61 -3.78 -15.34
N LYS A 234 8.71 -3.13 -16.10
CA LYS A 234 8.96 -1.77 -16.59
C LYS A 234 8.26 -0.74 -15.72
N GLN A 235 9.03 0.00 -14.92
CA GLN A 235 8.53 1.19 -14.22
C GLN A 235 7.90 2.15 -15.23
N ILE A 236 6.59 2.37 -15.10
CA ILE A 236 5.89 3.39 -15.88
C ILE A 236 6.00 4.69 -15.09
N VAL A 237 6.90 5.58 -15.51
CA VAL A 237 6.99 6.94 -14.95
C VAL A 237 5.97 7.81 -15.67
N ILE A 238 4.82 8.05 -15.06
CA ILE A 238 3.85 9.02 -15.56
C ILE A 238 4.27 10.40 -15.05
N SER A 239 4.72 11.26 -15.96
CA SER A 239 5.06 12.65 -15.61
C SER A 239 3.76 13.43 -15.40
N SER A 240 3.43 13.74 -14.15
CA SER A 240 2.27 14.59 -13.84
C SER A 240 2.57 16.05 -14.22
N PRO A 241 1.62 16.80 -14.81
CA PRO A 241 1.81 18.22 -15.11
C PRO A 241 2.06 19.01 -13.83
N GLN A 242 3.12 19.83 -13.81
CA GLN A 242 3.51 20.67 -12.68
C GLN A 242 2.36 21.60 -12.27
N HIS A 243 1.67 21.26 -11.19
CA HIS A 243 0.92 22.23 -10.40
C HIS A 243 1.71 22.47 -9.12
N ASN A 244 1.92 23.74 -8.77
CA ASN A 244 2.73 24.13 -7.61
C ASN A 244 2.14 23.57 -6.31
N GLY A 245 2.82 22.59 -5.72
CA GLY A 245 2.53 22.03 -4.40
C GLY A 245 2.20 20.54 -4.48
N PHE A 246 3.10 19.71 -3.95
CA PHE A 246 3.05 18.23 -3.84
C PHE A 246 3.41 17.44 -5.11
N GLN A 247 4.41 16.57 -4.99
CA GLN A 247 4.76 15.56 -6.01
C GLN A 247 4.21 14.21 -5.57
N THR A 248 3.08 13.79 -6.13
CA THR A 248 2.56 12.44 -5.97
C THR A 248 3.23 11.53 -7.00
N THR A 249 4.04 10.58 -6.56
CA THR A 249 4.60 9.53 -7.43
C THR A 249 3.71 8.31 -7.31
N GLN A 250 2.89 8.02 -8.32
CA GLN A 250 2.15 6.76 -8.36
C GLN A 250 3.02 5.69 -9.01
N ILE A 251 3.34 4.65 -8.25
CA ILE A 251 4.08 3.47 -8.72
C ILE A 251 3.06 2.36 -8.89
N TYR A 252 2.83 1.95 -10.13
CA TYR A 252 1.97 0.82 -10.44
C TYR A 252 2.79 -0.46 -10.41
N GLU A 253 2.50 -1.34 -9.45
CA GLU A 253 2.97 -2.72 -9.43
C GLU A 253 1.90 -3.58 -10.11
N VAL A 254 2.32 -4.48 -11.01
CA VAL A 254 1.37 -5.30 -11.77
C VAL A 254 0.95 -6.49 -10.89
N ASP A 255 -0.34 -6.59 -10.58
CA ASP A 255 -0.89 -7.65 -9.73
C ASP A 255 -0.47 -9.05 -10.21
N HIS A 256 0.33 -9.73 -9.38
CA HIS A 256 0.62 -11.14 -9.54
C HIS A 256 -0.65 -11.94 -9.21
N ILE A 257 -1.14 -12.73 -10.18
CA ILE A 257 -2.23 -13.69 -9.94
C ILE A 257 -1.80 -14.62 -8.80
N SER A 258 -2.42 -14.46 -7.63
CA SER A 258 -2.10 -15.25 -6.44
C SER A 258 -2.26 -16.76 -6.71
N PRO A 259 -1.30 -17.60 -6.28
CA PRO A 259 -1.40 -19.06 -6.36
C PRO A 259 -2.68 -19.62 -5.73
N THR A 260 -3.25 -18.94 -4.72
CA THR A 260 -4.46 -19.37 -4.02
C THR A 260 -5.70 -19.29 -4.92
N LYS A 261 -5.79 -18.25 -5.77
CA LYS A 261 -6.88 -18.08 -6.75
C LYS A 261 -6.82 -19.15 -7.85
N ILE A 262 -5.62 -19.59 -8.24
CA ILE A 262 -5.46 -20.70 -9.20
C ILE A 262 -5.92 -22.02 -8.57
N LEU A 263 -5.58 -22.25 -7.30
CA LEU A 263 -5.92 -23.48 -6.60
C LEU A 263 -7.44 -23.63 -6.39
N SER A 264 -8.16 -22.54 -6.07
CA SER A 264 -9.62 -22.57 -5.89
C SER A 264 -10.35 -22.93 -7.19
N VAL A 265 -9.90 -22.41 -8.33
CA VAL A 265 -10.44 -22.74 -9.66
C VAL A 265 -10.20 -24.23 -10.00
N ILE A 266 -9.01 -24.76 -9.70
CA ILE A 266 -8.69 -26.17 -9.93
C ILE A 266 -9.59 -27.09 -9.08
N ILE A 267 -9.75 -26.77 -7.80
CA ILE A 267 -10.58 -27.56 -6.88
C ILE A 267 -12.05 -27.50 -7.30
N GLY A 268 -12.56 -26.30 -7.64
CA GLY A 268 -13.92 -26.11 -8.14
C GLY A 268 -14.19 -26.91 -9.42
N GLY A 269 -13.25 -26.90 -10.38
CA GLY A 269 -13.34 -27.68 -11.60
C GLY A 269 -13.36 -29.19 -11.35
N LEU A 270 -12.52 -29.68 -10.43
CA LEU A 270 -12.48 -31.10 -10.06
C LEU A 270 -13.80 -31.57 -9.42
N LEU A 271 -14.34 -30.78 -8.49
CA LEU A 271 -15.61 -31.09 -7.83
C LEU A 271 -16.78 -31.07 -8.80
N PHE A 272 -16.80 -30.11 -9.74
CA PHE A 272 -17.80 -30.09 -10.82
C PHE A 272 -17.72 -31.35 -11.68
N PHE A 273 -16.51 -31.80 -12.02
CA PHE A 273 -16.30 -33.00 -12.82
C PHE A 273 -16.77 -34.28 -12.10
N ILE A 274 -16.44 -34.42 -10.81
CA ILE A 274 -16.90 -35.54 -9.98
C ILE A 274 -18.41 -35.56 -9.86
N SER A 275 -19.02 -34.40 -9.61
CA SER A 275 -20.48 -34.26 -9.47
C SER A 275 -21.19 -34.58 -10.79
N SER A 276 -20.66 -34.11 -11.93
CA SER A 276 -21.20 -34.43 -13.25
C SER A 276 -21.19 -35.94 -13.49
N ARG A 277 -20.09 -36.63 -13.18
CA ARG A 277 -19.99 -38.08 -13.39
C ARG A 277 -20.98 -38.87 -12.51
N LEU A 278 -21.16 -38.47 -11.26
CA LEU A 278 -22.11 -39.11 -10.33
C LEU A 278 -23.59 -38.97 -10.75
N ILE A 279 -23.93 -37.98 -11.57
CA ILE A 279 -25.31 -37.79 -12.06
C ILE A 279 -25.62 -38.69 -13.26
N TYR A 280 -24.60 -39.11 -14.03
CA TYR A 280 -24.76 -39.85 -15.28
C TYR A 280 -24.54 -41.37 -15.15
N GLU A 281 -24.17 -41.89 -13.97
CA GLU A 281 -24.10 -43.32 -13.64
C GLU A 281 -25.28 -43.73 -12.74
#